data_AF-B7PMD0-F1
#
_entry.id   AF-B7PMD0-F1
#
_cell.length_a   1.000
_cell.length_b   1.000
_cell.length_c   1.000
_cell.angle_alpha   90.00
_cell.angle_beta   90.00
_cell.angle_gamma   90.00
#
_symmetry.space_group_name_H-M   'P 1'
#
loop_
_entity.id
_entity.type
_entity.pdbx_description
1 polymer ?
#
loop_
_entity_poly.entity_id
_entity_poly.type
_entity_poly.pdbx_seq_one_letter_code
_entity_poly.pdbx_strand_id
1 'polypeptide(L)'
;ISLGMDASNEARHYHYVPVMKTLESMLTDKTVVHCLVFMPRPRQDSVYADFTDGEVFAKKQDCGHRKLSLILYQDAFEVANPLGPSRGTYKMLAVYLSLGNLPAFVRSQVDQQQLVLLCHEKDVRHFGSDAIFERLIQDLKTLEDEEILTNGCHYKVSLAF
;
A
#
# COMPACT_ATOMS: atom_id res chain seq x y z
N ILE A 1 15.99 8.18 0.11
CA ILE A 1 15.93 8.95 -1.15
C ILE A 1 15.99 10.43 -0.78
N SER A 2 16.89 11.20 -1.39
CA SER A 2 17.10 12.61 -1.05
C SER A 2 15.97 13.48 -1.61
N LEU A 3 15.52 14.45 -0.81
CA LEU A 3 14.57 15.49 -1.21
C LEU A 3 15.23 16.84 -1.47
N GLY A 4 16.50 16.98 -1.07
CA GLY A 4 17.21 18.26 -1.05
C GLY A 4 17.29 18.85 0.35
N MET A 5 17.46 20.17 0.43
CA MET A 5 17.61 20.92 1.67
C MET A 5 16.28 21.54 2.10
N ASP A 6 15.99 21.55 3.39
CA ASP A 6 14.85 22.30 3.94
C ASP A 6 15.19 23.79 4.17
N ALA A 7 14.24 24.53 4.75
CA ALA A 7 14.40 25.95 5.09
C ALA A 7 15.52 26.22 6.11
N SER A 8 15.97 25.21 6.85
CA SER A 8 17.08 25.29 7.82
C SER A 8 18.41 24.85 7.20
N ASN A 9 18.43 24.57 5.90
CA ASN A 9 19.58 24.03 5.17
C ASN A 9 19.99 22.62 5.66
N GLU A 10 19.03 21.85 6.18
CA GLU A 10 19.23 20.45 6.57
C GLU A 10 18.85 19.51 5.42
N ALA A 11 19.68 18.50 5.15
CA ALA A 11 19.40 17.52 4.11
C ALA A 11 18.25 16.58 4.53
N ARG A 12 17.18 16.55 3.73
CA ARG A 12 15.97 15.76 4.01
C ARG A 12 15.88 14.53 3.12
N HIS A 13 15.29 13.49 3.68
CA HIS A 13 15.19 12.19 3.04
C HIS A 13 13.85 11.52 3.37
N TYR A 14 13.37 10.71 2.44
CA TYR A 14 12.31 9.72 2.70
C TYR A 14 12.79 8.31 2.40
N HIS A 15 12.08 7.32 2.92
CA HIS A 15 12.33 5.91 2.70
C HIS A 15 11.22 5.34 1.83
N TYR A 16 11.61 4.50 0.88
CA TYR A 16 10.71 3.86 -0.07
C TYR A 16 11.14 2.41 -0.27
N VAL A 17 10.17 1.49 -0.24
CA VAL A 17 10.34 0.09 -0.58
C VAL A 17 9.57 -0.17 -1.87
N PRO A 18 10.23 -0.59 -2.97
CA PRO A 18 9.58 -0.78 -4.25
C PRO A 18 8.39 -1.74 -4.17
N VAL A 19 7.23 -1.32 -4.69
CA VAL A 19 5.99 -2.10 -4.62
C VAL A 19 6.17 -3.44 -5.31
N MET A 20 6.84 -3.46 -6.48
CA MET A 20 7.14 -4.70 -7.22
C MET A 20 7.84 -5.73 -6.32
N LYS A 21 8.90 -5.32 -5.63
CA LYS A 21 9.68 -6.21 -4.75
C LYS A 21 8.87 -6.67 -3.55
N THR A 22 8.05 -5.78 -2.99
CA THR A 22 7.13 -6.13 -1.89
C THR A 22 6.15 -7.21 -2.33
N LEU A 23 5.53 -7.06 -3.50
CA LEU A 23 4.59 -8.03 -4.05
C LEU A 23 5.28 -9.37 -4.38
N GLU A 24 6.44 -9.36 -5.04
CA GLU A 24 7.23 -10.56 -5.30
C GLU A 24 7.55 -11.31 -4.01
N SER A 25 7.95 -10.58 -2.96
CA SER A 25 8.22 -11.16 -1.64
C SER A 25 6.97 -11.81 -1.03
N MET A 26 5.84 -11.11 -1.04
CA MET A 26 4.56 -11.65 -0.54
C MET A 26 4.10 -12.88 -1.33
N LEU A 27 4.25 -12.85 -2.67
CA LEU A 27 3.83 -13.93 -3.57
C LEU A 27 4.80 -15.13 -3.57
N THR A 28 5.99 -14.97 -3.00
CA THR A 28 6.93 -16.07 -2.76
C THR A 28 6.55 -16.88 -1.51
N ASP A 29 5.87 -16.27 -0.54
CA ASP A 29 5.36 -16.96 0.64
C ASP A 29 4.15 -17.85 0.28
N LYS A 30 4.35 -19.17 0.40
CA LYS A 30 3.30 -20.16 0.13
C LYS A 30 2.08 -20.00 1.02
N THR A 31 2.25 -19.52 2.24
CA THR A 31 1.17 -19.27 3.20
C THR A 31 0.26 -18.16 2.69
N VAL A 32 0.86 -17.06 2.23
CA VAL A 32 0.13 -15.94 1.63
C VAL A 32 -0.60 -16.41 0.38
N VAL A 33 0.11 -17.08 -0.54
CA VAL A 33 -0.47 -17.57 -1.81
C VAL A 33 -1.65 -18.51 -1.58
N HIS A 34 -1.55 -19.44 -0.62
CA HIS A 34 -2.62 -20.37 -0.29
C HIS A 34 -3.87 -19.67 0.26
N CYS A 35 -3.72 -18.49 0.87
CA CYS A 35 -4.84 -17.71 1.40
C CYS A 35 -5.49 -16.78 0.36
N LEU A 36 -4.93 -16.60 -0.83
CA LEU A 36 -5.47 -15.65 -1.82
C LEU A 36 -6.83 -16.10 -2.37
N VAL A 37 -7.80 -15.19 -2.33
CA VAL A 37 -9.13 -15.34 -2.92
C VAL A 37 -9.28 -14.36 -4.08
N PHE A 38 -9.40 -14.88 -5.30
CA PHE A 38 -9.57 -14.07 -6.52
C PHE A 38 -11.03 -13.85 -6.92
N MET A 39 -11.91 -14.74 -6.47
CA MET A 39 -13.35 -14.70 -6.75
C MET A 39 -14.13 -14.64 -5.44
N PRO A 40 -14.12 -13.48 -4.76
CA PRO A 40 -14.95 -13.28 -3.59
C PRO A 40 -16.42 -13.41 -3.99
N ARG A 41 -17.20 -14.13 -3.17
CA ARG A 41 -18.65 -14.19 -3.35
C ARG A 41 -19.26 -13.01 -2.61
N PRO A 42 -20.02 -12.13 -3.29
CA PRO A 42 -20.69 -11.04 -2.60
C PRO A 42 -21.63 -11.63 -1.55
N ARG A 43 -21.74 -10.95 -0.41
CA ARG A 43 -22.76 -11.33 0.57
C ARG A 43 -24.15 -11.13 -0.02
N GLN A 44 -25.06 -12.04 0.32
CA GLN A 44 -26.47 -11.99 -0.10
C GLN A 44 -27.36 -11.30 0.95
N ASP A 45 -26.79 -10.93 2.10
CA ASP A 45 -27.49 -10.13 3.10
C ASP A 45 -27.30 -8.63 2.85
N SER A 46 -28.11 -7.80 3.50
CA SER A 46 -28.06 -6.35 3.38
C SER A 46 -26.91 -5.73 4.19
N VAL A 47 -25.83 -6.46 4.46
CA VAL A 47 -24.73 -6.05 5.35
C VAL A 47 -23.39 -6.15 4.62
N TYR A 48 -22.74 -5.01 4.46
CA TYR A 48 -21.37 -4.94 3.94
C TYR A 48 -20.37 -5.53 4.94
N ALA A 49 -19.48 -6.41 4.47
CA ALA A 49 -18.45 -7.04 5.30
C ALA A 49 -17.04 -6.90 4.72
N ASP A 50 -16.89 -6.75 3.41
CA ASP A 50 -15.59 -6.47 2.77
C ASP A 50 -15.74 -5.43 1.64
N PHE A 51 -14.63 -4.87 1.16
CA PHE A 51 -14.63 -3.91 0.04
C PHE A 51 -15.21 -4.53 -1.24
N THR A 52 -15.17 -5.87 -1.33
CA THR A 52 -15.69 -6.64 -2.46
C THR A 52 -17.21 -6.63 -2.55
N ASP A 53 -17.91 -6.27 -1.47
CA ASP A 53 -19.37 -6.15 -1.47
C ASP A 53 -19.85 -4.83 -2.09
N GLY A 54 -18.95 -3.87 -2.32
CA GLY A 54 -19.27 -2.56 -2.87
C GLY A 54 -19.49 -2.56 -4.38
N GLU A 55 -20.36 -1.66 -4.86
CA GLU A 55 -20.68 -1.54 -6.30
C GLU A 55 -19.46 -1.22 -7.18
N VAL A 56 -18.50 -0.46 -6.65
CA VAL A 56 -17.27 -0.08 -7.38
C VAL A 56 -16.45 -1.34 -7.71
N PHE A 57 -16.32 -2.26 -6.74
CA PHE A 57 -15.64 -3.53 -6.96
C PHE A 57 -16.40 -4.39 -7.96
N ALA A 58 -17.72 -4.52 -7.81
CA ALA A 58 -18.57 -5.30 -8.73
C ALA A 58 -18.44 -4.83 -10.19
N LYS A 59 -18.31 -3.51 -10.43
CA LYS A 59 -18.10 -2.93 -11.76
C LYS A 59 -16.69 -3.18 -12.33
N LYS A 60 -15.68 -3.35 -11.47
CA LYS A 60 -14.27 -3.55 -11.84
C LYS A 60 -13.84 -5.01 -11.90
N GLN A 61 -14.70 -5.94 -11.46
CA GLN A 61 -14.41 -7.37 -11.43
C GLN A 61 -14.48 -7.95 -12.84
N ASP A 62 -13.34 -8.44 -13.35
CA ASP A 62 -13.26 -9.21 -14.58
C ASP A 62 -13.18 -10.70 -14.22
N CYS A 63 -13.93 -11.55 -14.92
CA CYS A 63 -14.11 -12.96 -14.57
C CYS A 63 -12.97 -13.89 -15.04
N GLY A 64 -11.90 -13.37 -15.66
CA GLY A 64 -10.92 -14.19 -16.37
C GLY A 64 -9.51 -14.29 -15.78
N HIS A 65 -9.11 -13.42 -14.85
CA HIS A 65 -7.68 -13.22 -14.52
C HIS A 65 -7.38 -13.29 -13.02
N ARG A 66 -6.18 -13.77 -12.64
CA ARG A 66 -5.62 -13.65 -11.28
C ARG A 66 -5.25 -12.21 -10.99
N LYS A 67 -6.26 -11.39 -10.74
CA LYS A 67 -6.11 -9.96 -10.48
C LYS A 67 -5.84 -9.72 -8.99
N LEU A 68 -4.64 -9.25 -8.67
CA LEU A 68 -4.27 -8.80 -7.33
C LEU A 68 -4.84 -7.41 -7.09
N SER A 69 -5.67 -7.30 -6.06
CA SER A 69 -6.22 -6.03 -5.58
C SER A 69 -5.27 -5.48 -4.53
N LEU A 70 -4.73 -4.28 -4.75
CA LEU A 70 -3.90 -3.58 -3.77
C LEU A 70 -4.74 -2.62 -2.96
N ILE A 71 -4.54 -2.64 -1.65
CA ILE A 71 -5.05 -1.64 -0.72
C ILE A 71 -3.86 -0.83 -0.24
N LEU A 72 -3.85 0.46 -0.59
CA LEU A 72 -2.89 1.43 -0.07
C LEU A 72 -3.61 2.36 0.90
N TYR A 73 -3.00 2.60 2.06
CA TYR A 73 -3.49 3.59 3.00
C TYR A 73 -2.32 4.27 3.68
N GLN A 74 -2.56 5.50 4.14
CA GLN A 74 -1.58 6.30 4.85
C GLN A 74 -1.99 6.46 6.32
N ASP A 75 -1.00 6.53 7.20
CA ASP A 75 -1.18 6.85 8.62
C ASP A 75 -0.08 7.81 9.08
N ALA A 76 -0.42 8.70 10.01
CA ALA A 76 0.52 9.67 10.56
C ALA A 76 0.63 9.51 12.08
N PHE A 77 1.85 9.29 12.56
CA PHE A 77 2.13 9.01 13.96
C PHE A 77 3.31 9.83 14.48
N GLU A 78 3.33 10.10 15.80
CA GLU A 78 4.44 10.75 16.47
C GLU A 78 5.33 9.69 17.13
N VAL A 79 6.62 9.70 16.82
CA VAL A 79 7.59 8.75 17.41
C VAL A 79 8.03 9.19 18.80
N ALA A 80 8.04 10.50 19.05
CA ALA A 80 8.40 11.07 20.34
C ALA A 80 7.20 11.17 21.30
N ASN A 81 7.45 11.56 22.56
CA ASN A 81 6.38 11.82 23.51
C ASN A 81 5.44 12.92 22.96
N PRO A 82 4.17 12.61 22.67
CA PRO A 82 3.23 13.56 22.08
C PRO A 82 2.80 14.67 23.05
N LEU A 83 3.19 14.61 24.32
CA LEU A 83 2.90 15.62 25.35
C LEU A 83 4.13 16.43 25.77
N GLY A 84 5.32 16.07 25.27
CA GLY A 84 6.58 16.70 25.65
C GLY A 84 6.93 17.96 24.86
N PRO A 85 8.05 18.62 25.20
CA PRO A 85 8.53 19.81 24.48
C PRO A 85 8.90 19.55 23.02
N SER A 86 9.08 18.29 22.62
CA SER A 86 9.33 17.86 21.24
C SER A 86 8.07 17.44 20.48
N ARG A 87 6.87 17.72 21.00
CA ARG A 87 5.59 17.40 20.36
C ARG A 87 5.52 17.99 18.94
N GLY A 88 5.19 17.15 17.95
CA GLY A 88 5.01 17.55 16.56
C GLY A 88 6.31 17.59 15.75
N THR A 89 7.47 17.45 16.39
CA THR A 89 8.77 17.54 15.72
C THR A 89 9.11 16.29 14.91
N TYR A 90 8.69 15.11 15.39
CA TYR A 90 9.03 13.81 14.81
C TYR A 90 7.78 13.09 14.31
N LYS A 91 6.79 13.87 13.85
CA LYS A 91 5.60 13.33 13.22
C LYS A 91 5.94 12.74 11.86
N MET A 92 5.70 11.44 11.73
CA MET A 92 5.95 10.64 10.55
C MET A 92 4.65 10.44 9.78
N LEU A 93 4.79 10.27 8.46
CA LEU A 93 3.76 9.76 7.57
C LEU A 93 4.28 8.44 6.98
N ALA A 94 3.49 7.39 7.14
CA ALA A 94 3.73 6.08 6.57
C ALA A 94 2.65 5.73 5.55
N VAL A 95 3.03 4.99 4.51
CA VAL A 95 2.12 4.37 3.55
C VAL A 95 2.30 2.86 3.63
N TYR A 96 1.19 2.17 3.81
CA TYR A 96 1.13 0.72 3.90
C TYR A 96 0.44 0.13 2.67
N LEU A 97 0.89 -1.05 2.29
CA LEU A 97 0.34 -1.87 1.23
C LEU A 97 -0.15 -3.19 1.81
N SER A 98 -1.37 -3.58 1.43
CA SER A 98 -1.92 -4.90 1.73
C SER A 98 -2.56 -5.51 0.50
N LEU A 99 -2.52 -6.85 0.40
CA LEU A 99 -3.25 -7.60 -0.63
C LEU A 99 -4.72 -7.71 -0.24
N GLY A 100 -5.61 -7.06 -1.00
CA GLY A 100 -7.06 -7.14 -0.85
C GLY A 100 -7.62 -8.56 -1.03
N ASN A 101 -6.92 -9.41 -1.80
CA ASN A 101 -7.30 -10.81 -2.00
C ASN A 101 -7.15 -11.69 -0.75
N LEU A 102 -6.46 -11.22 0.29
CA LEU A 102 -6.41 -11.94 1.56
C LEU A 102 -7.73 -11.76 2.32
N PRO A 103 -8.22 -12.80 3.02
CA PRO A 103 -9.38 -12.68 3.90
C PRO A 103 -9.19 -11.54 4.91
N ALA A 104 -10.26 -10.82 5.24
CA ALA A 104 -10.19 -9.62 6.09
C ALA A 104 -9.45 -9.83 7.43
N PHE A 105 -9.58 -11.01 8.05
CA PHE A 105 -8.90 -11.35 9.30
C PHE A 105 -7.40 -11.59 9.14
N VAL A 106 -6.95 -12.06 7.97
CA VAL A 106 -5.52 -12.23 7.63
C VAL A 106 -4.93 -10.89 7.25
N ARG A 107 -5.64 -10.14 6.40
CA ARG A 107 -5.24 -8.82 5.89
C ARG A 107 -5.05 -7.78 6.99
N SER A 108 -5.80 -7.91 8.09
CA SER A 108 -5.69 -7.03 9.27
C SER A 108 -4.52 -7.36 10.20
N GLN A 109 -3.77 -8.44 9.94
CA GLN A 109 -2.56 -8.75 10.71
C GLN A 109 -1.43 -7.81 10.29
N VAL A 110 -0.59 -7.42 11.26
CA VAL A 110 0.55 -6.51 11.04
C VAL A 110 1.48 -7.03 9.94
N ASP A 111 1.71 -8.34 9.91
CA ASP A 111 2.56 -8.98 8.89
C ASP A 111 2.02 -8.83 7.46
N GLN A 112 0.74 -8.50 7.28
CA GLN A 112 0.12 -8.26 5.97
C GLN A 112 0.00 -6.77 5.63
N GLN A 113 0.50 -5.89 6.49
CA GLN A 113 0.53 -4.43 6.32
C GLN A 113 1.96 -3.98 5.99
N GLN A 114 2.35 -4.11 4.72
CA GLN A 114 3.71 -3.87 4.27
C GLN A 114 3.99 -2.37 4.16
N LEU A 115 4.97 -1.85 4.92
CA LEU A 115 5.40 -0.46 4.82
C LEU A 115 6.13 -0.22 3.50
N VAL A 116 5.58 0.66 2.65
CA VAL A 116 6.17 0.98 1.32
C VAL A 116 6.72 2.39 1.22
N LEU A 117 6.28 3.33 2.07
CA LEU A 117 6.82 4.68 2.13
C LEU A 117 6.84 5.19 3.56
N LEU A 118 7.92 5.88 3.95
CA LEU A 118 8.04 6.53 5.24
C LEU A 118 8.77 7.87 5.10
N CYS A 119 8.16 8.95 5.58
CA CYS A 119 8.73 10.30 5.56
C CYS A 119 8.28 11.11 6.77
N HIS A 120 8.89 12.27 7.03
CA HIS A 120 8.33 13.20 8.00
C HIS A 120 7.14 13.96 7.38
N GLU A 121 6.08 14.16 8.15
CA GLU A 121 4.91 14.91 7.68
C GLU A 121 5.28 16.35 7.26
N LYS A 122 6.23 16.97 7.96
CA LYS A 122 6.72 18.32 7.61
C LYS A 122 7.37 18.36 6.22
N ASP A 123 7.99 17.26 5.78
CA ASP A 123 8.65 17.19 4.47
C ASP A 123 7.60 17.13 3.35
N VAL A 124 6.46 16.49 3.57
CA VAL A 124 5.32 16.52 2.64
C VAL A 124 4.81 17.94 2.44
N ARG A 125 4.74 18.73 3.52
CA ARG A 125 4.31 20.15 3.43
C ARG A 125 5.33 21.03 2.73
N HIS A 126 6.61 20.71 2.85
CA HIS A 126 7.70 21.52 2.31
C HIS A 126 8.02 21.19 0.84
N PHE A 127 8.22 19.91 0.52
CA PHE A 127 8.60 19.45 -0.82
C PHE A 127 7.38 19.10 -1.70
N GLY A 128 6.20 18.99 -1.10
CA GLY A 128 4.96 18.60 -1.77
C GLY A 128 4.77 17.09 -1.87
N SER A 129 3.51 16.67 -2.06
CA SER A 129 3.17 15.26 -2.27
C SER A 129 3.85 14.69 -3.50
N ASP A 130 3.91 15.44 -4.59
CA ASP A 130 4.39 14.94 -5.87
C ASP A 130 5.84 14.45 -5.77
N ALA A 131 6.70 15.17 -5.05
CA ALA A 131 8.09 14.77 -4.84
C ALA A 131 8.24 13.54 -3.92
N ILE A 132 7.40 13.43 -2.89
CA ILE A 132 7.45 12.34 -1.91
C ILE A 132 6.92 11.04 -2.52
N PHE A 133 5.78 11.13 -3.22
CA PHE A 133 5.05 9.98 -3.75
C PHE A 133 5.48 9.59 -5.18
N GLU A 134 6.39 10.34 -5.81
CA GLU A 134 6.84 10.13 -7.19
C GLU A 134 7.16 8.65 -7.48
N ARG A 135 7.99 8.02 -6.63
CA ARG A 135 8.42 6.63 -6.81
C ARG A 135 7.29 5.62 -6.63
N LEU A 136 6.41 5.85 -5.66
CA LEU A 136 5.24 5.00 -5.47
C LEU A 136 4.31 5.08 -6.68
N ILE A 137 4.06 6.29 -7.20
CA ILE A 137 3.19 6.50 -8.37
C ILE A 137 3.83 5.89 -9.63
N GLN A 138 5.14 6.00 -9.80
CA GLN A 138 5.86 5.34 -10.90
C GLN A 138 5.67 3.83 -10.86
N ASP A 139 5.89 3.19 -9.71
CA ASP A 139 5.68 1.74 -9.58
C ASP A 139 4.22 1.35 -9.85
N LEU A 140 3.24 2.14 -9.37
CA LEU A 140 1.82 1.88 -9.62
C LEU A 140 1.44 1.99 -11.09
N LYS A 141 2.02 2.94 -11.84
CA LYS A 141 1.82 3.07 -13.28
C LYS A 141 2.41 1.88 -14.02
N THR A 142 3.63 1.47 -13.68
CA THR A 142 4.24 0.26 -14.26
C THR A 142 3.37 -0.97 -14.01
N LEU A 143 2.83 -1.12 -12.80
CA LEU A 143 1.94 -2.22 -12.42
C LEU A 143 0.58 -2.23 -13.11
N GLU A 144 0.13 -1.09 -13.65
CA GLU A 144 -1.11 -1.01 -14.43
C GLU A 144 -0.92 -1.62 -15.82
N ASP A 145 0.28 -1.47 -16.40
CA ASP A 145 0.63 -1.94 -17.74
C ASP A 145 1.26 -3.35 -17.74
N GLU A 146 1.97 -3.72 -16.67
CA GLU A 146 2.76 -4.94 -16.58
C GLU A 146 2.13 -6.01 -15.66
N GLU A 147 2.39 -7.28 -15.98
CA GLU A 147 2.03 -8.41 -15.12
C GLU A 147 3.19 -8.81 -14.21
N ILE A 148 2.89 -9.21 -12.99
CA ILE A 148 3.87 -9.84 -12.10
C ILE A 148 3.96 -11.32 -12.43
N LEU A 149 5.15 -11.79 -12.80
CA LEU A 149 5.47 -13.20 -12.94
C LEU A 149 6.17 -13.71 -11.67
N THR A 150 5.48 -14.54 -10.90
CA THR A 150 6.08 -15.17 -9.70
C THR A 150 5.56 -16.59 -9.56
N ASN A 151 6.44 -17.54 -9.23
CA ASN A 151 6.10 -18.95 -9.08
C ASN A 151 5.38 -19.55 -10.31
N GLY A 152 5.78 -19.13 -11.52
CA GLY A 152 5.17 -19.57 -12.79
C GLY A 152 3.74 -19.08 -13.02
N CYS A 153 3.28 -18.12 -12.22
CA CYS A 153 1.93 -17.56 -12.31
C CYS A 153 2.01 -16.09 -12.72
N HIS A 154 1.14 -15.69 -13.62
CA HIS A 154 0.96 -14.30 -14.05
C HIS A 154 -0.14 -13.63 -13.22
N TYR A 155 0.17 -12.48 -12.65
CA TYR A 155 -0.77 -11.68 -11.89
C TYR A 155 -0.90 -10.29 -12.50
N LYS A 156 -2.14 -9.91 -12.85
CA LYS A 156 -2.47 -8.50 -13.13
C LYS A 156 -2.70 -7.79 -11.82
N VAL A 157 -2.33 -6.52 -11.75
CA VAL A 157 -2.46 -5.74 -10.50
C VAL A 157 -3.41 -4.58 -10.70
N SER A 158 -4.17 -4.23 -9.67
CA SER A 158 -5.02 -3.05 -9.67
C SER A 158 -5.25 -2.54 -8.26
N LEU A 159 -5.50 -1.25 -8.12
CA LEU A 159 -6.02 -0.71 -6.86
C LEU A 159 -7.45 -1.24 -6.59
N ALA A 160 -7.74 -1.54 -5.33
CA ALA A 160 -9.03 -2.09 -4.91
C ALA A 160 -10.21 -1.10 -5.05
N PHE A 161 -9.93 0.21 -5.17
CA PHE A 161 -10.90 1.30 -5.24
C PHE A 161 -10.76 2.12 -6.53
#